data_AF-A0A7Y3PTW9-F1
#
_entry.id   AF-A0A7Y3PTW9-F1
#
_cell.length_a   1.000
_cell.length_b   1.000
_cell.length_c   1.000
_cell.angle_alpha   90.00
_cell.angle_beta   90.00
_cell.angle_gamma   90.00
#
_symmetry.space_group_name_H-M   'P 1'
#
loop_
_entity.id
_entity.type
_entity.pdbx_description
1 polymer ?
#
loop_
_entity_poly.entity_id
_entity_poly.type
_entity_poly.pdbx_seq_one_letter_code
_entity_poly.pdbx_strand_id
1 'polypeptide(L)'
;MDRYVHHELRAVYTAFATLAVCVPVTSGVRGAPMSAYGVGRFVLAMIAFTVVVTLLGATRLKWVGEIRDFEAAVPLERAPADGASLRRRPLNWWLFPVMLVPTLALAIAYAPWIALLPLWAALVWLGQAWLAAEWERRNGKVLWRGHDTDAPWKLSYSPGVLRGEAPAGTTPA
;
A
#
# COMPACT_ATOMS: atom_id res chain seq x y z
N MET A 1 -7.25 7.87 -12.73
CA MET A 1 -7.78 7.19 -11.52
C MET A 1 -7.00 5.91 -11.30
N ASP A 2 -6.81 5.53 -10.04
CA ASP A 2 -6.00 4.38 -9.68
C ASP A 2 -6.78 3.46 -8.74
N ARG A 3 -6.61 2.14 -8.87
CA ARG A 3 -7.22 1.21 -7.91
C ARG A 3 -6.50 1.38 -6.58
N TYR A 4 -7.25 1.57 -5.50
CA TYR A 4 -6.66 1.84 -4.20
C TYR A 4 -5.68 0.74 -3.77
N VAL A 5 -6.07 -0.53 -3.90
CA VAL A 5 -5.20 -1.69 -3.64
C VAL A 5 -3.90 -1.65 -4.48
N HIS A 6 -3.97 -1.24 -5.75
CA HIS A 6 -2.78 -1.14 -6.59
C HIS A 6 -1.86 0.02 -6.21
N HIS A 7 -2.43 1.10 -5.67
CA HIS A 7 -1.66 2.22 -5.17
C HIS A 7 -0.86 1.81 -3.92
N GLU A 8 -1.53 1.16 -2.97
CA GLU A 8 -0.89 0.69 -1.74
C GLU A 8 0.19 -0.36 -2.03
N LEU A 9 -0.09 -1.34 -2.90
CA LEU A 9 0.91 -2.33 -3.30
C LEU A 9 2.13 -1.72 -4.01
N ARG A 10 1.95 -0.66 -4.81
CA ARG A 10 3.11 0.08 -5.37
C ARG A 10 3.96 0.72 -4.29
N ALA A 11 3.33 1.27 -3.24
CA ALA A 11 4.05 1.83 -2.11
C ALA A 11 4.84 0.72 -1.39
N VAL A 12 4.25 -0.47 -1.21
CA VAL A 12 4.94 -1.66 -0.69
C VAL A 12 6.17 -2.03 -1.54
N TYR A 13 6.02 -2.16 -2.86
CA TYR A 13 7.15 -2.46 -3.76
C TYR A 13 8.24 -1.40 -3.70
N THR A 14 7.84 -0.12 -3.63
CA THR A 14 8.77 1.00 -3.54
C THR A 14 9.55 1.00 -2.23
N ALA A 15 8.88 0.67 -1.13
CA ALA A 15 9.48 0.54 0.19
C ALA A 15 10.48 -0.63 0.24
N PHE A 16 10.12 -1.79 -0.33
CA PHE A 16 11.05 -2.92 -0.43
C PHE A 16 12.24 -2.63 -1.35
N ALA A 17 12.03 -1.95 -2.48
CA ALA A 17 13.13 -1.51 -3.33
C ALA A 17 14.07 -0.56 -2.57
N THR A 18 13.52 0.35 -1.77
CA THR A 18 14.31 1.26 -0.94
C THR A 18 15.11 0.48 0.12
N LEU A 19 14.47 -0.45 0.82
CA LEU A 19 15.10 -1.34 1.79
C LEU A 19 16.27 -2.12 1.17
N ALA A 20 16.05 -2.68 -0.02
CA ALA A 20 17.03 -3.47 -0.76
C ALA A 20 18.27 -2.67 -1.17
N VAL A 21 18.16 -1.33 -1.26
CA VAL A 21 19.31 -0.44 -1.49
C VAL A 21 19.93 0.02 -0.16
N CYS A 22 19.11 0.45 0.80
CA CYS A 22 19.60 1.01 2.05
C CYS A 22 20.43 0.00 2.87
N VAL A 23 19.97 -1.25 2.97
CA VAL A 23 20.65 -2.29 3.76
C VAL A 23 22.08 -2.58 3.27
N PRO A 24 22.32 -2.93 1.98
CA PRO A 24 23.67 -3.22 1.52
C PRO A 24 24.56 -1.99 1.53
N VAL A 25 24.08 -0.81 1.14
CA VAL A 25 24.91 0.42 1.14
C VAL A 25 25.33 0.78 2.55
N THR A 26 24.41 0.76 3.50
CA THR A 26 24.73 1.05 4.92
C THR A 26 25.71 0.02 5.48
N SER A 27 25.52 -1.26 5.15
CA SER A 27 26.42 -2.34 5.59
C SER A 27 27.81 -2.23 4.98
N GLY A 28 27.92 -1.78 3.72
CA GLY A 28 29.20 -1.53 3.07
C GLY A 28 29.95 -0.34 3.65
N VAL A 29 29.24 0.74 4.01
CA VAL A 29 29.85 1.97 4.56
C VAL A 29 30.22 1.82 6.04
N ARG A 30 29.38 1.17 6.85
CA ARG A 30 29.55 1.09 8.31
C ARG A 30 30.09 -0.26 8.80
N GLY A 31 30.30 -1.22 7.90
CA GLY A 31 30.52 -2.63 8.26
C GLY A 31 29.22 -3.30 8.71
N ALA A 32 29.22 -4.62 8.88
CA ALA A 32 28.04 -5.40 9.31
C ALA A 32 27.72 -5.10 10.80
N PRO A 33 26.73 -4.24 11.10
CA PRO A 33 26.53 -3.74 12.45
C PRO A 33 25.34 -4.42 13.14
N MET A 34 24.70 -5.38 12.45
CA MET A 34 23.42 -5.96 12.82
C MET A 34 23.61 -7.44 13.12
N SER A 35 23.51 -7.80 14.40
CA SER A 35 23.50 -9.21 14.79
C SER A 35 22.21 -9.86 14.25
N ALA A 36 22.31 -11.09 13.75
CA ALA A 36 21.15 -11.83 13.24
C ALA A 36 20.02 -11.92 14.27
N TYR A 37 20.37 -12.06 15.56
CA TYR A 37 19.43 -12.06 16.67
C TYR A 37 18.71 -10.71 16.84
N GLY A 38 19.44 -9.59 16.73
CA GLY A 38 18.86 -8.25 16.82
C GLY A 38 17.90 -7.94 15.68
N VAL A 39 18.27 -8.32 14.45
CA VAL A 39 17.40 -8.19 13.27
C VAL A 39 16.15 -9.02 13.41
N GLY A 40 16.27 -10.29 13.83
CA GLY A 40 15.13 -11.18 14.01
C GLY A 40 14.11 -10.63 15.01
N ARG A 41 14.56 -10.15 16.18
CA ARG A 41 13.68 -9.52 17.17
C ARG A 41 13.03 -8.24 16.65
N PHE A 42 13.77 -7.42 15.93
CA PHE A 42 13.24 -6.19 15.34
C PHE A 42 12.15 -6.50 14.32
N VAL A 43 12.42 -7.40 13.37
CA VAL A 43 11.44 -7.84 12.36
C VAL A 43 10.19 -8.43 13.03
N LEU A 44 10.36 -9.28 14.05
CA LEU A 44 9.22 -9.85 14.78
C LEU A 44 8.38 -8.77 15.48
N ALA A 45 9.03 -7.81 16.14
CA ALA A 45 8.34 -6.69 16.78
C ALA A 45 7.55 -5.86 15.75
N MET A 46 8.13 -5.63 14.57
CA MET A 46 7.45 -4.92 13.48
C MET A 46 6.24 -5.69 12.95
N ILE A 47 6.35 -7.01 12.78
CA ILE A 47 5.23 -7.85 12.36
C ILE A 47 4.11 -7.77 13.40
N ALA A 48 4.44 -7.98 14.69
CA ALA A 48 3.46 -7.92 15.78
C ALA A 48 2.76 -6.55 15.83
N PHE A 49 3.53 -5.46 15.75
CA PHE A 49 2.97 -4.11 15.74
C PHE A 49 2.13 -3.85 14.49
N THR A 50 2.54 -4.34 13.31
CA THR A 50 1.76 -4.23 12.07
C THR A 50 0.42 -4.94 12.20
N VAL A 51 0.38 -6.13 12.80
CA VAL A 51 -0.85 -6.85 13.08
C VAL A 51 -1.77 -6.00 13.96
N VAL A 52 -1.24 -5.42 15.04
CA VAL A 52 -2.02 -4.52 15.92
C VAL A 52 -2.57 -3.32 15.15
N VAL A 53 -1.74 -2.61 14.37
CA VAL A 53 -2.19 -1.45 13.58
C VAL A 53 -3.23 -1.86 12.53
N THR A 54 -3.05 -2.99 11.85
CA THR A 54 -4.01 -3.50 10.86
C THR A 54 -5.34 -3.84 11.52
N LEU A 55 -5.32 -4.46 12.71
CA LEU A 55 -6.53 -4.75 13.47
C LEU A 55 -7.22 -3.46 13.93
N LEU A 56 -6.46 -2.45 14.35
CA LEU A 56 -7.00 -1.13 14.68
C LEU A 56 -7.60 -0.45 13.45
N GLY A 57 -6.96 -0.56 12.29
CA GLY A 57 -7.46 -0.05 11.00
C GLY A 57 -8.75 -0.75 10.54
N ALA A 58 -8.92 -2.03 10.90
CA ALA A 58 -10.13 -2.80 10.68
C ALA A 58 -11.30 -2.39 11.58
N THR A 59 -11.09 -1.53 12.59
CA THR A 59 -12.18 -1.03 13.41
C THR A 59 -12.89 0.16 12.74
N ARG A 60 -14.08 0.51 13.22
CA ARG A 60 -14.81 1.72 12.79
C ARG A 60 -14.45 2.98 13.61
N LEU A 61 -13.29 2.99 14.29
CA LEU A 61 -12.91 4.13 15.12
C LEU A 61 -12.69 5.38 14.27
N LYS A 62 -13.25 6.51 14.70
CA LYS A 62 -13.22 7.80 13.99
C LYS A 62 -11.82 8.30 13.60
N TRP A 63 -10.78 7.88 14.32
CA TRP A 63 -9.40 8.35 14.14
C TRP A 63 -8.47 7.35 13.42
N VAL A 64 -8.85 6.08 13.34
CA VAL A 64 -7.96 4.99 12.86
C VAL A 64 -8.65 4.08 11.85
N GLY A 65 -9.98 4.10 11.78
CA GLY A 65 -10.78 3.16 11.01
C GLY A 65 -10.86 3.50 9.53
N GLU A 66 -10.05 2.83 8.73
CA GLU A 66 -10.08 2.91 7.26
C GLU A 66 -11.40 2.44 6.66
N ILE A 67 -12.08 1.51 7.35
CA ILE A 67 -13.40 1.02 6.93
C ILE A 67 -14.42 2.15 6.82
N ARG A 68 -14.34 3.16 7.71
CA ARG A 68 -15.25 4.30 7.66
C ARG A 68 -15.03 5.14 6.41
N ASP A 69 -13.78 5.29 5.99
CA ASP A 69 -13.42 6.04 4.79
C ASP A 69 -13.82 5.26 3.52
N PHE A 70 -13.78 3.92 3.57
CA PHE A 70 -14.30 3.06 2.50
C PHE A 70 -15.82 3.16 2.38
N GLU A 71 -16.53 3.23 3.51
CA GLU A 71 -17.99 3.41 3.54
C GLU A 71 -18.43 4.81 3.11
N ALA A 72 -17.61 5.83 3.39
CA ALA A 72 -17.83 7.20 2.95
C ALA A 72 -17.44 7.44 1.47
N ALA A 73 -16.91 6.43 0.78
CA ALA A 73 -16.48 6.57 -0.61
C ALA A 73 -17.67 6.87 -1.54
N VAL A 74 -17.46 7.76 -2.50
CA VAL A 74 -18.51 8.21 -3.42
C VAL A 74 -18.83 7.13 -4.46
N PRO A 75 -20.12 6.78 -4.69
CA PRO A 75 -20.48 5.83 -5.73
C PRO A 75 -20.18 6.36 -7.14
N LEU A 76 -19.61 5.49 -7.98
CA LEU A 76 -19.44 5.69 -9.42
C LEU A 76 -20.34 4.72 -10.18
N GLU A 77 -21.10 5.24 -11.15
CA GLU A 77 -21.98 4.43 -11.99
C GLU A 77 -21.20 3.45 -12.89
N ARG A 78 -19.98 3.82 -13.29
CA ARG A 78 -19.13 3.00 -14.17
C ARG A 78 -17.69 2.93 -13.67
N ALA A 79 -17.09 1.75 -13.82
CA ALA A 79 -15.66 1.57 -13.58
C ALA A 79 -14.84 2.42 -14.58
N PRO A 80 -13.77 3.09 -14.13
CA PRO A 80 -12.84 3.79 -15.02
C PRO A 80 -12.20 2.82 -16.02
N ALA A 81 -12.12 3.22 -17.30
CA ALA A 81 -11.59 2.38 -18.38
C ALA A 81 -10.09 2.06 -18.23
N ASP A 82 -9.32 2.99 -17.65
CA ASP A 82 -7.86 2.90 -17.53
C ASP A 82 -7.40 3.15 -16.08
N GLY A 83 -7.60 2.14 -15.24
CA GLY A 83 -6.89 2.09 -13.96
C GLY A 83 -5.40 1.87 -14.21
N ALA A 84 -4.52 2.67 -13.60
CA ALA A 84 -3.08 2.45 -13.65
C ALA A 84 -2.76 0.99 -13.22
N SER A 85 -2.40 0.16 -14.19
CA SER A 85 -2.14 -1.25 -13.94
C SER A 85 -0.83 -1.40 -13.19
N LEU A 86 -0.88 -2.14 -12.08
CA LEU A 86 0.29 -2.48 -11.29
C LEU A 86 1.37 -3.20 -12.13
N ARG A 87 0.95 -3.91 -13.19
CA ARG A 87 1.84 -4.59 -14.13
C ARG A 87 2.66 -3.64 -15.01
N ARG A 88 2.14 -2.44 -15.31
CA ARG A 88 2.82 -1.46 -16.17
C ARG A 88 3.73 -0.53 -15.38
N ARG A 89 3.38 -0.23 -14.12
CA ARG A 89 4.14 0.65 -13.23
C ARG A 89 4.18 0.06 -11.82
N PRO A 90 5.10 -0.89 -11.54
CA PRO A 90 5.18 -1.55 -10.24
C PRO A 90 5.84 -0.66 -9.17
N LEU A 91 6.65 0.32 -9.58
CA LEU A 91 7.27 1.29 -8.69
C LEU A 91 6.62 2.66 -8.78
N ASN A 92 6.56 3.34 -7.63
CA ASN A 92 6.27 4.75 -7.57
C ASN A 92 7.60 5.53 -7.63
N TRP A 93 7.94 6.00 -8.82
CA TRP A 93 9.18 6.74 -9.10
C TRP A 93 9.36 8.02 -8.30
N TRP A 94 8.26 8.63 -7.81
CA TRP A 94 8.34 9.80 -6.94
C TRP A 94 8.62 9.41 -5.49
N LEU A 95 7.92 8.39 -4.99
CA LEU A 95 8.07 7.93 -3.62
C LEU A 95 9.44 7.30 -3.36
N PHE A 96 10.03 6.65 -4.37
CA PHE A 96 11.33 5.99 -4.25
C PHE A 96 12.46 6.93 -3.78
N PRO A 97 12.81 8.02 -4.48
CA PRO A 97 13.86 8.94 -4.03
C PRO A 97 13.49 9.64 -2.70
N VAL A 98 12.22 9.96 -2.50
CA VAL A 98 11.71 10.60 -1.27
C VAL A 98 11.93 9.71 -0.05
N MET A 99 11.78 8.39 -0.17
CA MET A 99 12.10 7.46 0.90
C MET A 99 13.61 7.17 0.97
N LEU A 100 14.25 6.93 -0.18
CA LEU A 100 15.63 6.48 -0.26
C LEU A 100 16.61 7.49 0.31
N VAL A 101 16.58 8.73 -0.16
CA VAL A 101 17.58 9.75 0.18
C VAL A 101 17.64 10.01 1.70
N PRO A 102 16.54 10.36 2.39
CA PRO A 102 16.61 10.62 3.82
C PRO A 102 16.92 9.36 4.62
N THR A 103 16.34 8.20 4.26
CA THR A 103 16.61 6.94 4.97
C THR A 103 18.09 6.59 4.90
N LEU A 104 18.67 6.66 3.70
CA LEU A 104 20.07 6.33 3.48
C LEU A 104 21.00 7.32 4.18
N ALA A 105 20.72 8.62 4.06
CA ALA A 105 21.51 9.67 4.72
C ALA A 105 21.51 9.47 6.25
N LEU A 106 20.33 9.20 6.84
CA LEU A 106 20.21 8.97 8.27
C LEU A 106 20.87 7.66 8.71
N ALA A 107 20.75 6.59 7.92
CA ALA A 107 21.35 5.29 8.23
C ALA A 107 22.90 5.36 8.26
N ILE A 108 23.47 6.10 7.32
CA ILE A 108 24.91 6.33 7.25
C ILE A 108 25.37 7.25 8.39
N ALA A 109 24.70 8.40 8.59
CA ALA A 109 25.16 9.42 9.53
C ALA A 109 24.93 9.04 11.01
N TYR A 110 23.81 8.39 11.33
CA TYR A 110 23.38 8.20 12.72
C TYR A 110 23.46 6.73 13.14
N ALA A 111 22.56 5.88 12.64
CA ALA A 111 22.50 4.48 13.07
C ALA A 111 22.04 3.52 11.97
N PRO A 112 22.66 2.33 11.84
CA PRO A 112 22.41 1.45 10.72
C PRO A 112 21.04 0.77 10.73
N TRP A 113 20.40 0.65 11.89
CA TRP A 113 19.02 0.12 11.99
C TRP A 113 17.99 1.01 11.30
N ILE A 114 18.32 2.28 11.05
CA ILE A 114 17.47 3.21 10.29
C ILE A 114 17.27 2.74 8.84
N ALA A 115 18.21 1.94 8.29
CA ALA A 115 18.05 1.33 6.98
C ALA A 115 16.82 0.40 6.90
N LEU A 116 16.26 -0.03 8.04
CA LEU A 116 15.07 -0.86 8.13
C LEU A 116 13.76 -0.05 8.18
N LEU A 117 13.80 1.28 8.26
CA LEU A 117 12.58 2.11 8.24
C LEU A 117 11.67 1.87 7.02
N PRO A 118 12.16 1.61 5.80
CA PRO A 118 11.28 1.31 4.68
C PRO A 118 10.48 0.02 4.90
N LEU A 119 11.00 -0.95 5.66
CA LEU A 119 10.25 -2.16 6.02
C LEU A 119 9.00 -1.81 6.84
N TRP A 120 9.10 -0.79 7.70
CA TRP A 120 8.00 -0.32 8.53
C TRP A 120 6.86 0.21 7.66
N ALA A 121 7.20 1.11 6.74
CA ALA A 121 6.24 1.68 5.80
C ALA A 121 5.63 0.60 4.89
N ALA A 122 6.43 -0.36 4.42
CA ALA A 122 5.96 -1.49 3.61
C ALA A 122 4.87 -2.28 4.33
N LEU A 123 5.07 -2.59 5.61
CA LEU A 123 4.12 -3.36 6.39
C LEU A 123 2.81 -2.60 6.65
N VAL A 124 2.89 -1.30 6.92
CA VAL A 124 1.70 -0.45 7.04
C VAL A 124 0.89 -0.46 5.74
N TRP A 125 1.51 -0.13 4.61
CA TRP A 125 0.83 -0.13 3.30
C TRP A 125 0.28 -1.50 2.91
N LEU A 126 0.97 -2.59 3.29
CA LEU A 126 0.48 -3.94 3.08
C LEU A 126 -0.79 -4.22 3.89
N GLY A 127 -0.86 -3.75 5.13
CA GLY A 127 -2.07 -3.81 5.96
C GLY A 127 -3.24 -3.06 5.32
N GLN A 128 -3.01 -1.85 4.82
CA GLN A 128 -4.04 -1.04 4.13
C GLN A 128 -4.52 -1.73 2.84
N ALA A 129 -3.59 -2.26 2.04
CA ALA A 129 -3.90 -3.01 0.83
C ALA A 129 -4.76 -4.25 1.14
N TRP A 130 -4.43 -4.97 2.22
CA TRP A 130 -5.18 -6.13 2.67
C TRP A 130 -6.60 -5.75 3.13
N LEU A 131 -6.74 -4.73 3.97
CA LEU A 131 -8.05 -4.25 4.44
C LEU A 131 -8.95 -3.82 3.29
N ALA A 132 -8.40 -3.07 2.34
CA ALA A 132 -9.12 -2.67 1.14
C ALA A 132 -9.53 -3.88 0.29
N ALA A 133 -8.62 -4.84 0.05
CA ALA A 133 -8.93 -6.04 -0.71
C ALA A 133 -10.02 -6.91 -0.03
N GLU A 134 -9.96 -7.05 1.29
CA GLU A 134 -10.98 -7.75 2.08
C GLU A 134 -12.34 -7.05 1.98
N TRP A 135 -12.35 -5.72 2.09
CA TRP A 135 -13.57 -4.91 1.95
C TRP A 135 -14.15 -5.01 0.53
N GLU A 136 -13.32 -4.89 -0.50
CA GLU A 136 -13.72 -5.04 -1.90
C GLU A 136 -14.37 -6.41 -2.14
N ARG A 137 -13.76 -7.48 -1.61
CA ARG A 137 -14.27 -8.85 -1.69
C ARG A 137 -15.61 -9.02 -0.98
N ARG A 138 -15.77 -8.48 0.22
CA ARG A 138 -17.00 -8.61 1.01
C ARG A 138 -18.18 -7.82 0.44
N ASN A 139 -17.90 -6.68 -0.20
CA ASN A 139 -18.94 -5.78 -0.68
C ASN A 139 -19.24 -5.91 -2.18
N GLY A 140 -18.47 -6.72 -2.92
CA GLY A 140 -18.59 -6.82 -4.38
C GLY A 140 -18.31 -5.48 -5.09
N LYS A 141 -17.45 -4.65 -4.52
CA LYS A 141 -17.13 -3.29 -4.98
C LYS A 141 -15.63 -3.15 -5.22
N VAL A 142 -15.23 -2.19 -6.04
CA VAL A 142 -13.82 -1.84 -6.26
C VAL A 142 -13.58 -0.41 -5.81
N LEU A 143 -12.53 -0.19 -5.02
CA LEU A 143 -12.13 1.12 -4.52
C LEU A 143 -11.16 1.80 -5.49
N TRP A 144 -11.45 3.05 -5.78
CA TRP A 144 -10.70 3.93 -6.67
C TRP A 144 -10.24 5.16 -5.90
N ARG A 145 -9.07 5.66 -6.28
CA ARG A 145 -8.50 6.91 -5.79
C ARG A 145 -8.29 7.89 -6.94
N GLY A 146 -8.40 9.18 -6.63
CA GLY A 146 -8.12 10.27 -7.57
C GLY A 146 -9.22 10.45 -8.61
N HIS A 147 -10.49 10.31 -8.21
CA HIS A 147 -11.64 10.71 -9.02
C HIS A 147 -11.72 12.23 -9.15
N ASP A 148 -11.58 12.91 -8.01
CA ASP A 148 -11.61 14.35 -7.87
C ASP A 148 -10.19 14.89 -8.01
N THR A 149 -9.93 15.71 -9.04
CA THR A 149 -8.62 16.35 -9.26
C THR A 149 -8.28 17.36 -8.17
N ASP A 150 -9.29 17.97 -7.55
CA ASP A 150 -9.11 18.96 -6.47
C ASP A 150 -8.94 18.27 -5.10
N ALA A 151 -9.36 17.00 -4.98
CA ALA A 151 -9.17 16.19 -3.78
C ALA A 151 -8.69 14.75 -4.13
N PRO A 152 -7.42 14.58 -4.55
CA PRO A 152 -6.90 13.29 -5.03
C PRO A 152 -6.83 12.18 -3.96
N TRP A 153 -7.06 12.52 -2.70
CA TRP A 153 -7.19 11.56 -1.59
C TRP A 153 -8.60 11.01 -1.40
N LYS A 154 -9.64 11.60 -2.02
CA LYS A 154 -11.01 11.08 -1.91
C LYS A 154 -11.12 9.72 -2.60
N LEU A 155 -11.80 8.81 -1.90
CA LEU A 155 -12.11 7.48 -2.39
C LEU A 155 -13.46 7.48 -3.10
N SER A 156 -13.54 6.65 -4.14
CA SER A 156 -14.77 6.38 -4.87
C SER A 156 -14.89 4.88 -5.07
N TYR A 157 -16.10 4.34 -5.16
CA TYR A 157 -16.29 2.92 -5.45
C TYR A 157 -17.13 2.71 -6.71
N SER A 158 -16.81 1.69 -7.49
CA SER A 158 -17.68 1.20 -8.56
C SER A 158 -18.19 -0.20 -8.23
N PRO A 159 -19.31 -0.65 -8.82
CA PRO A 159 -19.65 -2.07 -8.81
C PRO A 159 -18.45 -2.88 -9.30
N GLY A 160 -18.11 -3.95 -8.58
CA GLY A 160 -17.16 -4.92 -9.08
C GLY A 160 -17.81 -5.57 -10.29
N VAL A 161 -17.22 -5.38 -11.48
CA VAL A 161 -17.63 -6.16 -12.65
C VAL A 161 -17.32 -7.61 -12.29
N LEU A 162 -18.34 -8.33 -11.82
CA LEU A 162 -18.35 -9.77 -11.88
C LEU A 162 -18.13 -10.09 -13.34
N ARG A 163 -16.94 -10.59 -13.63
CA ARG A 163 -16.53 -11.15 -14.91
C ARG A 163 -17.49 -12.31 -15.19
N GLY A 164 -18.69 -12.05 -15.74
CA GLY A 164 -19.70 -13.09 -15.89
C GLY A 164 -21.12 -12.69 -16.28
N GLU A 165 -21.57 -11.44 -16.13
CA GLU A 165 -22.87 -11.04 -16.69
C GLU A 165 -22.67 -10.43 -18.07
N ALA A 166 -22.58 -11.32 -19.06
CA ALA A 166 -22.96 -10.97 -20.42
C ALA A 166 -24.41 -10.43 -20.36
N PRO A 167 -24.72 -9.29 -21.01
CA PRO A 167 -26.08 -8.81 -21.07
C PRO A 167 -26.96 -9.90 -21.71
N ALA A 168 -27.85 -10.47 -20.90
CA ALA A 168 -28.90 -11.36 -21.37
C ALA A 168 -29.84 -10.53 -22.25
N GLY A 169 -29.60 -10.53 -23.56
CA GLY A 169 -30.48 -9.82 -24.46
C GLY A 169 -29.89 -9.46 -25.81
N THR A 170 -29.43 -10.44 -26.57
CA THR A 170 -29.54 -10.37 -28.05
C THR A 170 -29.81 -11.77 -28.55
N THR A 171 -31.09 -12.14 -28.60
CA THR A 171 -31.57 -13.24 -29.44
C THR A 171 -31.46 -12.75 -30.89
N PRO A 172 -30.65 -13.37 -31.76
CA PRO A 172 -30.78 -13.12 -33.18
C PRO A 172 -32.05 -13.83 -33.67
N ALA A 173 -32.92 -13.05 -34.31
CA ALA A 173 -34.03 -13.53 -35.11
C ALA A 173 -33.52 -14.10 -36.45
#